data_AF-A0A0B2R1J7-F1
#
_entry.id   AF-A0A0B2R1J7-F1
#
_cell.length_a   1.000
_cell.length_b   1.000
_cell.length_c   1.000
_cell.angle_alpha   90.00
_cell.angle_beta   90.00
_cell.angle_gamma   90.00
#
_symmetry.space_group_name_H-M   'P 1'
#
loop_
_entity.id
_entity.type
_entity.pdbx_description
1 polymer ?
#
loop_
_entity_poly.entity_id
_entity_poly.type
_entity_poly.pdbx_seq_one_letter_code
_entity_poly.pdbx_strand_id
1 'polypeptide(L)'
;MVESSRFEIGYNNNNNNNSLHNQHHQQQHLMLSGGKDDLCALAMFEDSVKKLKSPKTSPGPALSKDQVNSALDLLFDWFYETCGSVSLSMLEHRKFQAFLSQVGLPNNLRREISGERLDARFGEAKAESEARIRDAMFFQLASDGWKSGDWLNFDLCCSGGGESLVKFVVNLPNGSSVFQKAVFTGGVENSKYAEEVLWETVTAVTGSVQRCVGIVADKFKAKALRNLEVQYHWMVNTSCQLQGFASLIKDFNRELPLFRVVIESCLKVANFIDNESQMRSVFLKCRMQEMDCGGLIRVPSPKCDPLKNFGVVFPMLEDILSCARVIQMVVMEDGFKVMCMEDPLAREVAGIVQNEGFWNELEAVYSLEKLVRGMVQDVEVERPLIGRCLPLWEELRSKVKEWCGKYNIVGGPVEKIVEKRFRKNYHPAWAAAFILDPLYLIKDASGKYLPPYKCLTREQEKDVDKLLTRLASREEAHVVLMELMKWRSEGLDPLYAQAVQMKQRDPVTGKMKVANPLSSRLVWETCLTEFKSLGKIAVRLIFLHATSCGFKSNWSFMRKISANKHSRVALERAQKMIYIAAHAKLERRDFSSEEEKDAELFALSGSEDGMLADVYADAPLV
;
A
#
# COMPACT_ATOMS: atom_id res chain seq x y z
N MET A 1 1.37 -51.27 35.32
CA MET A 1 1.11 -52.72 35.24
C MET A 1 0.15 -53.07 36.35
N VAL A 2 -1.12 -53.28 36.00
CA VAL A 2 -2.16 -53.82 36.89
C VAL A 2 -2.84 -54.91 36.09
N GLU A 3 -2.63 -56.15 36.53
CA GLU A 3 -3.22 -57.37 36.00
C GLU A 3 -4.60 -57.63 36.59
N SER A 4 -5.49 -58.17 35.76
CA SER A 4 -6.54 -59.13 36.12
C SER A 4 -7.20 -59.58 34.82
N SER A 5 -7.55 -60.83 34.57
CA SER A 5 -7.38 -62.12 35.23
C SER A 5 -8.27 -63.06 34.41
N ARG A 6 -7.83 -64.28 34.06
CA ARG A 6 -8.63 -65.52 34.23
C ARG A 6 -7.90 -66.77 33.74
N PHE A 7 -7.89 -67.73 34.64
CA PHE A 7 -7.45 -69.11 34.58
C PHE A 7 -8.50 -70.02 33.90
N GLU A 8 -8.01 -71.16 33.37
CA GLU A 8 -8.44 -72.57 33.59
C GLU A 8 -8.30 -73.38 32.28
N ILE A 9 -7.27 -74.25 32.13
CA ILE A 9 -7.12 -75.66 32.56
C ILE A 9 -7.79 -76.68 31.60
N GLY A 10 -7.00 -77.67 31.15
CA GLY A 10 -7.51 -78.98 30.67
C GLY A 10 -6.73 -79.60 29.49
N TYR A 11 -5.48 -80.02 29.70
CA TYR A 11 -5.00 -81.42 29.71
C TYR A 11 -5.29 -82.35 28.50
N ASN A 12 -4.18 -82.71 27.84
CA ASN A 12 -3.70 -84.03 27.40
C ASN A 12 -4.43 -84.90 26.34
N ASN A 13 -3.68 -85.10 25.24
CA ASN A 13 -3.13 -86.36 24.72
C ASN A 13 -4.07 -87.56 24.50
N ASN A 14 -4.22 -88.00 23.24
CA ASN A 14 -3.49 -89.18 22.73
C ASN A 14 -3.80 -89.51 21.25
N ASN A 15 -2.73 -89.86 20.51
CA ASN A 15 -2.58 -91.00 19.58
C ASN A 15 -3.70 -91.23 18.53
N ASN A 16 -3.47 -91.43 17.22
CA ASN A 16 -2.46 -92.28 16.60
C ASN A 16 -2.69 -92.32 15.08
N ASN A 17 -1.57 -92.41 14.36
CA ASN A 17 -1.28 -93.32 13.23
C ASN A 17 -1.73 -93.09 11.77
N ASN A 18 -0.67 -93.18 10.96
CA ASN A 18 -0.52 -93.82 9.64
C ASN A 18 -0.94 -92.97 8.42
N SER A 19 -0.18 -92.92 7.32
CA SER A 19 1.07 -93.55 6.87
C SER A 19 1.37 -93.02 5.46
N LEU A 20 2.61 -93.25 4.99
CA LEU A 20 3.10 -93.33 3.60
C LEU A 20 3.83 -92.13 2.96
N HIS A 21 5.18 -92.26 3.03
CA HIS A 21 6.13 -92.38 1.90
C HIS A 21 6.36 -91.16 0.99
N ASN A 22 7.56 -90.83 0.52
CA ASN A 22 8.93 -91.29 0.77
C ASN A 22 9.86 -90.28 0.05
N GLN A 23 11.13 -90.28 0.44
CA GLN A 23 12.29 -89.93 -0.41
C GLN A 23 12.56 -88.47 -0.81
N HIS A 24 13.53 -87.91 -0.08
CA HIS A 24 14.71 -87.26 -0.65
C HIS A 24 15.05 -87.71 -2.08
N HIS A 25 15.29 -86.76 -2.99
CA HIS A 25 16.52 -86.77 -3.78
C HIS A 25 16.89 -85.37 -4.32
N GLN A 26 18.16 -85.04 -4.07
CA GLN A 26 19.04 -84.23 -4.90
C GLN A 26 18.82 -82.72 -4.93
N GLN A 27 19.37 -82.09 -3.88
CA GLN A 27 20.28 -80.95 -4.09
C GLN A 27 21.26 -81.29 -5.23
N GLN A 28 21.01 -80.79 -6.45
CA GLN A 28 22.14 -80.36 -7.27
C GLN A 28 22.67 -79.10 -6.60
N HIS A 29 23.66 -79.30 -5.73
CA HIS A 29 24.55 -78.26 -5.27
C HIS A 29 25.07 -77.53 -6.52
N LEU A 30 24.59 -76.32 -6.78
CA LEU A 30 25.46 -75.33 -7.41
C LEU A 30 26.59 -75.13 -6.41
N MET A 31 27.67 -75.91 -6.56
CA MET A 31 28.91 -75.70 -5.82
C MET A 31 29.50 -74.39 -6.31
N LEU A 32 29.11 -73.31 -5.65
CA LEU A 32 29.80 -72.04 -5.75
C LEU A 32 31.13 -72.20 -5.01
N SER A 33 32.22 -71.85 -5.68
CA SER A 33 33.59 -72.06 -5.22
C SER A 33 33.86 -71.48 -3.82
N GLY A 34 33.12 -70.46 -3.38
CA GLY A 34 33.25 -69.79 -2.09
C GLY A 34 32.22 -70.19 -1.03
N GLY A 35 31.33 -71.15 -1.29
CA GLY A 35 30.35 -71.60 -0.29
C GLY A 35 29.28 -70.56 0.06
N LYS A 36 28.81 -70.54 1.32
CA LYS A 36 27.67 -69.71 1.76
C LYS A 36 27.89 -68.20 1.57
N ASP A 37 29.14 -67.76 1.55
CA ASP A 37 29.52 -66.36 1.41
C ASP A 37 29.30 -65.82 -0.01
N ASP A 38 29.30 -66.70 -1.03
CA ASP A 38 28.98 -66.33 -2.42
C ASP A 38 27.49 -66.04 -2.63
N LEU A 39 26.61 -66.45 -1.71
CA LEU A 39 25.18 -66.12 -1.79
C LEU A 39 24.94 -64.62 -1.63
N CYS A 40 25.77 -63.93 -0.84
CA CYS A 40 25.70 -62.48 -0.68
C CYS A 40 26.13 -61.77 -1.97
N ALA A 41 27.20 -62.24 -2.60
CA ALA A 41 27.67 -61.72 -3.88
C ALA A 41 26.67 -61.99 -5.03
N LEU A 42 26.04 -63.17 -5.04
CA LEU A 42 24.97 -63.51 -5.98
C LEU A 42 23.72 -62.64 -5.79
N ALA A 43 23.31 -62.39 -4.55
CA ALA A 43 22.20 -61.48 -4.26
C ALA A 43 22.51 -60.05 -4.75
N MET A 44 23.73 -59.56 -4.52
CA MET A 44 24.17 -58.24 -5.05
C MET A 44 24.24 -58.22 -6.59
N PHE A 45 24.63 -59.33 -7.21
CA PHE A 45 24.65 -59.45 -8.67
C PHE A 45 23.24 -59.52 -9.25
N GLU A 46 22.33 -60.27 -8.63
CA GLU A 46 20.92 -60.35 -9.03
C GLU A 46 20.22 -58.99 -8.88
N ASP A 47 20.53 -58.23 -7.82
CA ASP A 47 20.08 -56.84 -7.64
C ASP A 47 20.68 -55.89 -8.69
N SER A 48 21.95 -56.09 -9.06
CA SER A 48 22.58 -55.32 -10.14
C SER A 48 21.93 -55.62 -11.49
N VAL A 49 21.56 -56.88 -11.75
CA VAL A 49 20.83 -57.31 -12.95
C VAL A 49 19.39 -56.78 -12.95
N LYS A 50 18.71 -56.71 -11.80
CA LYS A 50 17.38 -56.08 -11.66
C LYS A 50 17.45 -54.56 -11.91
N LYS A 51 18.50 -53.90 -11.43
CA LYS A 51 18.78 -52.47 -11.69
C LYS A 51 19.11 -52.17 -13.15
N LEU A 52 19.76 -53.09 -13.86
CA LEU A 52 20.09 -52.93 -15.29
C LEU A 52 18.95 -53.30 -16.24
N LYS A 53 18.01 -54.16 -15.82
CA LYS A 53 16.85 -54.61 -16.63
C LYS A 53 15.59 -53.74 -16.49
N SER A 54 15.60 -52.69 -15.65
CA SER A 54 14.47 -51.77 -15.49
C SER A 54 14.87 -50.32 -15.82
N PRO A 55 14.60 -49.81 -17.04
CA PRO A 55 14.81 -48.40 -17.33
C PRO A 55 13.60 -47.61 -16.81
N LYS A 56 13.59 -47.28 -15.52
CA LYS A 56 12.71 -46.24 -14.98
C LYS A 56 13.45 -45.44 -13.93
N THR A 57 13.57 -44.14 -14.20
CA THR A 57 13.62 -43.09 -13.20
C THR A 57 12.74 -43.50 -12.02
N SER A 58 13.37 -43.78 -10.88
CA SER A 58 12.63 -43.92 -9.63
C SER A 58 11.77 -42.65 -9.48
N PRO A 59 10.46 -42.75 -9.21
CA PRO A 59 9.76 -41.58 -8.69
C PRO A 59 10.55 -41.17 -7.45
N GLY A 60 10.89 -39.89 -7.33
CA GLY A 60 11.32 -39.36 -6.05
C GLY A 60 10.30 -39.75 -4.96
N PRO A 61 10.67 -39.67 -3.66
CA PRO A 61 9.76 -40.03 -2.57
C PRO A 61 8.37 -39.44 -2.84
N ALA A 62 7.39 -40.32 -3.06
CA ALA A 62 6.05 -39.90 -3.44
C ALA A 62 5.49 -39.10 -2.26
N LEU A 63 5.27 -37.80 -2.48
CA LEU A 63 4.68 -36.93 -1.48
C LEU A 63 3.35 -37.54 -1.03
N SER A 64 3.09 -37.53 0.27
CA SER A 64 1.78 -37.91 0.77
C SER A 64 0.72 -36.95 0.23
N LYS A 65 -0.53 -37.39 0.18
CA LYS A 65 -1.65 -36.53 -0.27
C LYS A 65 -1.71 -35.21 0.52
N ASP A 66 -1.40 -35.27 1.81
CA ASP A 66 -1.40 -34.09 2.69
C ASP A 66 -0.23 -33.14 2.38
N GLN A 67 0.95 -33.69 2.04
CA GLN A 67 2.10 -32.90 1.61
C GLN A 67 1.84 -32.21 0.26
N VAL A 68 1.23 -32.92 -0.70
CA VAL A 68 0.83 -32.35 -1.99
C VAL A 68 -0.18 -31.22 -1.79
N ASN A 69 -1.21 -31.44 -0.97
CA ASN A 69 -2.22 -30.42 -0.69
C ASN A 69 -1.60 -29.19 0.00
N SER A 70 -0.76 -29.40 1.01
CA SER A 70 -0.10 -28.30 1.73
C SER A 70 0.81 -27.47 0.80
N ALA A 71 1.54 -28.13 -0.10
CA ALA A 71 2.40 -27.45 -1.07
C ALA A 71 1.58 -26.66 -2.11
N LEU A 72 0.45 -27.19 -2.55
CA LEU A 72 -0.48 -26.48 -3.43
C LEU A 72 -1.13 -25.29 -2.73
N ASP A 73 -1.51 -25.42 -1.47
CA ASP A 73 -2.08 -24.32 -0.69
C ASP A 73 -1.09 -23.17 -0.56
N LEU A 74 0.19 -23.45 -0.24
CA LEU A 74 1.24 -22.42 -0.21
C LEU A 74 1.45 -21.76 -1.58
N LEU A 75 1.44 -22.53 -2.67
CA LEU A 75 1.59 -22.00 -4.03
C LEU A 75 0.41 -21.10 -4.40
N PHE A 76 -0.81 -21.48 -4.04
CA PHE A 76 -2.01 -20.72 -4.36
C PHE A 76 -2.16 -19.49 -3.49
N ASP A 77 -1.80 -19.56 -2.21
CA ASP A 77 -1.73 -18.41 -1.32
C ASP A 77 -0.77 -17.37 -1.91
N TRP A 78 0.46 -17.77 -2.26
CA TRP A 78 1.39 -16.90 -2.97
C TRP A 78 0.79 -16.30 -4.25
N PHE A 79 0.14 -17.13 -5.08
CA PHE A 79 -0.48 -16.65 -6.32
C PHE A 79 -1.58 -15.62 -6.07
N TYR A 80 -2.50 -15.86 -5.13
CA TYR A 80 -3.57 -14.92 -4.81
C TYR A 80 -3.03 -13.61 -4.26
N GLU A 81 -2.04 -13.68 -3.37
CA GLU A 81 -1.42 -12.52 -2.73
C GLU A 81 -0.70 -11.59 -3.71
N THR A 82 -0.10 -12.16 -4.76
CA THR A 82 0.52 -11.37 -5.84
C THR A 82 -0.50 -10.61 -6.68
N CYS A 83 -1.81 -10.89 -6.54
CA CYS A 83 -2.92 -10.12 -7.12
C CYS A 83 -2.71 -9.72 -8.59
N GLY A 84 -2.27 -10.67 -9.42
CA GLY A 84 -2.09 -10.48 -10.85
C GLY A 84 -0.75 -9.89 -11.30
N SER A 85 0.21 -9.68 -10.39
CA SER A 85 1.62 -9.51 -10.75
C SER A 85 2.17 -10.78 -11.44
N VAL A 86 1.66 -11.95 -11.06
CA VAL A 86 1.89 -13.22 -11.77
C VAL A 86 0.65 -13.54 -12.61
N SER A 87 0.84 -13.70 -13.92
CA SER A 87 -0.27 -14.10 -14.81
C SER A 87 -0.56 -15.60 -14.70
N LEU A 88 -1.81 -15.98 -14.97
CA LEU A 88 -2.20 -17.40 -15.07
C LEU A 88 -1.35 -18.15 -16.11
N SER A 89 -0.92 -17.47 -17.18
CA SER A 89 -0.04 -18.05 -18.20
C SER A 89 1.34 -18.45 -17.68
N MET A 90 1.86 -17.79 -16.63
CA MET A 90 3.12 -18.16 -16.00
C MET A 90 3.01 -19.52 -15.29
N LEU A 91 1.85 -19.82 -14.72
CA LEU A 91 1.57 -21.13 -14.10
C LEU A 91 1.37 -22.24 -15.15
N GLU A 92 1.02 -21.87 -16.38
CA GLU A 92 0.90 -22.79 -17.52
C GLU A 92 2.21 -22.93 -18.30
N HIS A 93 3.25 -22.17 -17.95
CA HIS A 93 4.52 -22.20 -18.67
C HIS A 93 5.19 -23.58 -18.57
N ARG A 94 5.63 -24.14 -19.71
CA ARG A 94 6.15 -25.51 -19.80
C ARG A 94 7.29 -25.82 -18.81
N LYS A 95 8.19 -24.87 -18.57
CA LYS A 95 9.27 -25.06 -17.58
C LYS A 95 8.75 -25.12 -16.13
N PHE A 96 7.71 -24.35 -15.83
CA PHE A 96 7.09 -24.36 -14.50
C PHE A 96 6.32 -25.67 -14.28
N GLN A 97 5.59 -26.16 -15.29
CA GLN A 97 4.95 -27.47 -15.24
C GLN A 97 5.95 -28.62 -15.10
N ALA A 98 7.10 -28.53 -15.79
CA ALA A 98 8.20 -29.49 -15.63
C ALA A 98 8.80 -29.45 -14.21
N PHE A 99 8.96 -28.26 -13.63
CA PHE A 99 9.37 -28.08 -12.24
C PHE A 99 8.38 -28.74 -11.27
N LEU A 100 7.06 -28.46 -11.41
CA LEU A 100 6.02 -29.09 -10.58
C LEU A 100 6.07 -30.62 -10.66
N SER A 101 6.22 -31.15 -11.87
CA SER A 101 6.33 -32.59 -12.10
C SER A 101 7.58 -33.18 -11.43
N GLN A 102 8.70 -32.44 -11.44
CA GLN A 102 9.95 -32.85 -10.81
C GLN A 102 9.86 -32.87 -9.27
N VAL A 103 9.07 -31.96 -8.68
CA VAL A 103 8.84 -31.90 -7.23
C VAL A 103 7.66 -32.76 -6.75
N GLY A 104 7.00 -33.49 -7.67
CA GLY A 104 5.89 -34.38 -7.34
C GLY A 104 4.52 -33.72 -7.19
N LEU A 105 4.33 -32.52 -7.76
CA LEU A 105 3.07 -31.77 -7.76
C LEU A 105 2.29 -31.92 -9.07
N PRO A 106 0.95 -31.81 -9.06
CA PRO A 106 0.14 -31.87 -10.27
C PRO A 106 0.41 -30.67 -11.19
N ASN A 107 0.27 -30.90 -12.50
CA ASN A 107 0.55 -29.90 -13.55
C ASN A 107 -0.69 -29.12 -14.01
N ASN A 108 -1.90 -29.60 -13.70
CA ASN A 108 -3.17 -29.01 -14.16
C ASN A 108 -3.80 -28.06 -13.12
N LEU A 109 -3.12 -26.96 -12.80
CA LEU A 109 -3.49 -26.08 -11.69
C LEU A 109 -4.66 -25.12 -11.98
N ARG A 110 -4.99 -24.86 -13.25
CA ARG A 110 -5.93 -23.79 -13.66
C ARG A 110 -7.33 -23.92 -13.04
N ARG A 111 -7.88 -25.13 -13.03
CA ARG A 111 -9.23 -25.39 -12.53
C ARG A 111 -9.31 -25.27 -11.01
N GLU A 112 -8.25 -25.68 -10.31
CA GLU A 112 -8.17 -25.61 -8.84
C GLU A 112 -7.99 -24.16 -8.35
N ILE A 113 -7.15 -23.38 -9.03
CA ILE A 113 -6.88 -21.97 -8.69
C ILE A 113 -8.09 -21.05 -8.87
N SER A 114 -8.92 -21.31 -9.88
CA SER A 114 -10.08 -20.45 -10.18
C SER A 114 -11.41 -21.03 -9.67
N GLY A 115 -11.35 -22.10 -8.88
CA GLY A 115 -12.50 -22.87 -8.41
C GLY A 115 -12.57 -22.96 -6.89
N GLU A 116 -12.75 -24.17 -6.37
CA GLU A 116 -13.07 -24.43 -4.96
C GLU A 116 -12.03 -23.87 -3.98
N ARG A 117 -10.74 -23.89 -4.31
CA ARG A 117 -9.71 -23.37 -3.41
C ARG A 117 -9.73 -21.85 -3.26
N LEU A 118 -10.03 -21.12 -4.34
CA LEU A 118 -10.24 -19.67 -4.27
C LEU A 118 -11.46 -19.35 -3.40
N ASP A 119 -12.55 -20.09 -3.58
CA ASP A 119 -13.77 -19.90 -2.80
C ASP A 119 -13.57 -20.24 -1.32
N ALA A 120 -12.84 -21.32 -1.01
CA ALA A 120 -12.48 -21.71 0.35
C ALA A 120 -11.60 -20.65 1.02
N ARG A 121 -10.49 -20.25 0.38
CA ARG A 121 -9.59 -19.21 0.91
C ARG A 121 -10.28 -17.86 1.08
N PHE A 122 -11.13 -17.47 0.13
CA PHE A 122 -11.95 -16.28 0.27
C PHE A 122 -12.91 -16.38 1.46
N GLY A 123 -13.56 -17.53 1.64
CA GLY A 123 -14.44 -17.80 2.77
C GLY A 123 -13.72 -17.69 4.12
N GLU A 124 -12.52 -18.25 4.22
CA GLU A 124 -11.66 -18.14 5.41
C GLU A 124 -11.28 -16.69 5.71
N ALA A 125 -10.69 -15.99 4.73
CA ALA A 125 -10.30 -14.59 4.89
C ALA A 125 -11.50 -13.69 5.25
N LYS A 126 -12.67 -13.96 4.65
CA LYS A 126 -13.92 -13.24 4.94
C LYS A 126 -14.42 -13.54 6.36
N ALA A 127 -14.41 -14.79 6.80
CA ALA A 127 -14.86 -15.15 8.14
C ALA A 127 -13.97 -14.52 9.23
N GLU A 128 -12.66 -14.51 9.01
CA GLU A 128 -11.68 -13.90 9.92
C GLU A 128 -11.89 -12.37 10.01
N SER A 129 -11.96 -11.71 8.85
CA SER A 129 -12.18 -10.26 8.78
C SER A 129 -13.51 -9.83 9.43
N GLU A 130 -14.59 -10.57 9.17
CA GLU A 130 -15.88 -10.32 9.82
C GLU A 130 -15.81 -10.56 11.33
N ALA A 131 -15.07 -11.57 11.81
CA ALA A 131 -14.85 -11.78 13.24
C ALA A 131 -14.14 -10.59 13.89
N ARG A 132 -13.04 -10.12 13.27
CA ARG A 132 -12.30 -8.94 13.74
C ARG A 132 -13.16 -7.68 13.81
N ILE A 133 -14.03 -7.47 12.82
CA ILE A 133 -15.00 -6.37 12.82
C ILE A 133 -16.03 -6.56 13.94
N ARG A 134 -16.59 -7.76 14.10
CA ARG A 134 -17.59 -8.06 15.14
C ARG A 134 -17.05 -7.84 16.55
N ASP A 135 -15.80 -8.18 16.81
CA ASP A 135 -15.16 -8.04 18.13
C ASP A 135 -14.78 -6.58 18.46
N ALA A 136 -14.59 -5.74 17.44
CA ALA A 136 -14.17 -4.36 17.64
C ALA A 136 -15.30 -3.44 18.10
N MET A 137 -15.24 -2.87 19.31
CA MET A 137 -16.30 -2.03 19.88
C MET A 137 -16.80 -0.89 18.96
N PHE A 138 -15.92 -0.32 18.14
CA PHE A 138 -16.23 0.69 17.14
C PHE A 138 -15.22 0.62 16.00
N PHE A 139 -15.49 1.32 14.90
CA PHE A 139 -14.61 1.38 13.73
C PHE A 139 -14.73 2.70 12.98
N GLN A 140 -13.79 2.95 12.08
CA GLN A 140 -13.85 4.04 11.10
C GLN A 140 -13.85 3.45 9.69
N LEU A 141 -14.71 3.96 8.82
CA LEU A 141 -14.70 3.59 7.40
C LEU A 141 -13.73 4.49 6.62
N ALA A 142 -12.80 3.89 5.88
CA ALA A 142 -11.94 4.57 4.94
C ALA A 142 -12.40 4.26 3.51
N SER A 143 -12.49 5.30 2.67
CA SER A 143 -12.92 5.15 1.28
C SER A 143 -12.02 5.94 0.32
N ASP A 144 -11.48 5.27 -0.68
CA ASP A 144 -10.43 5.79 -1.54
C ASP A 144 -10.71 5.49 -3.01
N GLY A 145 -10.36 6.41 -3.91
CA GLY A 145 -10.52 6.23 -5.36
C GLY A 145 -11.70 7.00 -5.96
N TRP A 146 -12.38 7.88 -5.20
CA TRP A 146 -13.46 8.73 -5.71
C TRP A 146 -12.98 9.83 -6.65
N LYS A 147 -11.69 10.17 -6.59
CA LYS A 147 -11.09 11.15 -7.47
C LYS A 147 -10.54 10.44 -8.71
N SER A 148 -11.21 10.60 -9.85
CA SER A 148 -10.71 10.13 -11.13
C SER A 148 -9.43 10.88 -11.52
N GLY A 149 -8.39 10.14 -11.86
CA GLY A 149 -7.07 10.65 -12.27
C GLY A 149 -5.93 10.12 -11.40
N ASP A 150 -5.06 9.32 -12.01
CA ASP A 150 -3.76 8.82 -11.54
C ASP A 150 -2.81 10.00 -11.17
N TRP A 151 -3.17 10.82 -10.18
CA TRP A 151 -2.33 11.95 -9.74
C TRP A 151 -1.38 11.56 -8.59
N LEU A 152 -1.80 10.59 -7.78
CA LEU A 152 -1.00 10.12 -6.64
C LEU A 152 -0.02 9.02 -7.03
N ASN A 153 -0.23 8.37 -8.18
CA ASN A 153 0.79 7.56 -8.83
C ASN A 153 1.77 8.53 -9.50
N PHE A 154 2.81 8.86 -8.76
CA PHE A 154 3.87 9.75 -9.20
C PHE A 154 4.68 9.19 -10.39
N ASP A 155 4.39 7.97 -10.85
CA ASP A 155 5.14 7.22 -11.88
C ASP A 155 4.32 6.69 -13.07
N LEU A 156 3.05 7.11 -13.30
CA LEU A 156 2.30 6.63 -14.48
C LEU A 156 1.88 7.75 -15.45
N CYS A 157 2.57 7.78 -16.59
CA CYS A 157 2.23 8.57 -17.76
C CYS A 157 0.81 8.26 -18.27
N CYS A 158 0.06 9.34 -18.52
CA CYS A 158 -0.99 9.46 -19.53
C CYS A 158 -1.73 8.16 -19.91
N SER A 159 -2.73 7.77 -19.12
CA SER A 159 -3.80 6.89 -19.59
C SER A 159 -5.13 7.54 -19.25
N GLY A 160 -5.80 8.03 -20.30
CA GLY A 160 -7.11 8.66 -20.19
C GLY A 160 -8.19 7.69 -19.68
N GLY A 161 -9.20 8.26 -19.03
CA GLY A 161 -10.56 7.72 -19.03
C GLY A 161 -10.79 6.33 -18.43
N GLY A 162 -10.05 5.93 -17.39
CA GLY A 162 -10.38 4.73 -16.61
C GLY A 162 -11.53 4.97 -15.62
N GLU A 163 -12.40 3.99 -15.44
CA GLU A 163 -13.45 4.03 -14.41
C GLU A 163 -12.84 4.14 -13.00
N SER A 164 -13.45 4.99 -12.16
CA SER A 164 -13.05 5.16 -10.77
C SER A 164 -13.47 3.92 -9.96
N LEU A 165 -12.47 3.12 -9.57
CA LEU A 165 -12.62 2.04 -8.60
C LEU A 165 -12.52 2.63 -7.19
N VAL A 166 -13.60 2.53 -6.44
CA VAL A 166 -13.65 2.97 -5.05
C VAL A 166 -13.42 1.78 -4.13
N LYS A 167 -12.41 1.87 -3.27
CA LYS A 167 -12.07 0.86 -2.26
C LYS A 167 -12.65 1.27 -0.91
N PHE A 168 -13.04 0.28 -0.12
CA PHE A 168 -13.53 0.46 1.25
C PHE A 168 -12.71 -0.40 2.20
N VAL A 169 -12.21 0.25 3.26
CA VAL A 169 -11.41 -0.37 4.31
C VAL A 169 -12.01 0.03 5.66
N VAL A 170 -12.05 -0.91 6.60
CA VAL A 170 -12.50 -0.68 7.97
C VAL A 170 -11.26 -0.59 8.86
N ASN A 171 -11.05 0.58 9.49
CA ASN A 171 -10.00 0.74 10.50
C ASN A 171 -10.54 0.36 11.87
N LEU A 172 -9.81 -0.51 12.56
CA LEU A 172 -10.16 -1.03 13.87
C LEU A 172 -9.32 -0.34 14.95
N PRO A 173 -9.84 -0.25 16.18
CA PRO A 173 -9.23 0.58 17.21
C PRO A 173 -8.02 -0.07 17.88
N ASN A 174 -7.67 -1.29 17.48
CA ASN A 174 -6.39 -1.94 17.79
C ASN A 174 -5.28 -1.58 16.80
N GLY A 175 -5.52 -0.61 15.90
CA GLY A 175 -4.56 -0.14 14.89
C GLY A 175 -4.51 -0.98 13.60
N SER A 176 -5.24 -2.10 13.56
CA SER A 176 -5.35 -2.93 12.37
C SER A 176 -6.42 -2.41 11.40
N SER A 177 -6.32 -2.79 10.13
CA SER A 177 -7.30 -2.47 9.10
C SER A 177 -7.79 -3.74 8.43
N VAL A 178 -9.02 -3.73 7.93
CA VAL A 178 -9.68 -4.84 7.24
C VAL A 178 -10.21 -4.34 5.91
N PHE A 179 -9.94 -5.05 4.81
CA PHE A 179 -10.49 -4.68 3.51
C PHE A 179 -11.94 -5.15 3.40
N GLN A 180 -12.86 -4.26 3.02
CA GLN A 180 -14.28 -4.58 2.98
C GLN A 180 -14.75 -4.94 1.56
N LYS A 181 -14.64 -4.00 0.63
CA LYS A 181 -15.09 -4.18 -0.76
C LYS A 181 -14.44 -3.16 -1.69
N ALA A 182 -14.50 -3.44 -3.00
CA ALA A 182 -14.25 -2.45 -4.03
C ALA A 182 -15.45 -2.35 -4.98
N VAL A 183 -15.78 -1.12 -5.39
CA VAL A 183 -16.96 -0.80 -6.21
C VAL A 183 -16.52 -0.01 -7.43
N PHE A 184 -16.97 -0.43 -8.61
CA PHE A 184 -16.79 0.32 -9.85
C PHE A 184 -17.89 1.37 -9.95
N THR A 185 -17.52 2.66 -10.01
CA THR A 185 -18.49 3.76 -10.04
C THR A 185 -18.97 4.13 -11.45
N GLY A 186 -18.43 3.49 -12.50
CA GLY A 186 -18.80 3.76 -13.89
C GLY A 186 -18.60 5.23 -14.32
N GLY A 187 -17.75 5.98 -13.62
CA GLY A 187 -17.52 7.41 -13.86
C GLY A 187 -18.59 8.35 -13.28
N VAL A 188 -19.53 7.86 -12.46
CA VAL A 188 -20.56 8.69 -11.82
C VAL A 188 -19.96 9.49 -10.65
N GLU A 189 -19.59 10.75 -10.91
CA GLU A 189 -19.06 11.66 -9.88
C GLU A 189 -20.16 12.48 -9.16
N ASN A 190 -21.18 11.81 -8.62
CA ASN A 190 -22.27 12.47 -7.90
C ASN A 190 -22.08 12.36 -6.37
N SER A 191 -22.12 13.48 -5.65
CA SER A 191 -22.01 13.48 -4.18
C SER A 191 -23.16 12.74 -3.49
N LYS A 192 -24.36 12.73 -4.08
CA LYS A 192 -25.51 12.00 -3.52
C LYS A 192 -25.31 10.48 -3.64
N TYR A 193 -24.82 10.03 -4.80
CA TYR A 193 -24.45 8.64 -5.00
C TYR A 193 -23.33 8.21 -4.03
N ALA A 194 -22.31 9.05 -3.85
CA ALA A 194 -21.26 8.78 -2.87
C ALA A 194 -21.79 8.66 -1.44
N GLU A 195 -22.72 9.55 -1.05
CA GLU A 195 -23.40 9.51 0.25
C GLU A 195 -24.18 8.19 0.45
N GLU A 196 -24.96 7.77 -0.55
CA GLU A 196 -25.71 6.51 -0.55
C GLU A 196 -24.77 5.30 -0.41
N VAL A 197 -23.71 5.21 -1.23
CA VAL A 197 -22.76 4.09 -1.21
C VAL A 197 -21.97 4.03 0.09
N LEU A 198 -21.54 5.19 0.62
CA LEU A 198 -20.85 5.26 1.91
C LEU A 198 -21.75 4.75 3.03
N TRP A 199 -23.00 5.21 3.07
CA TRP A 199 -23.95 4.80 4.09
C TRP A 199 -24.35 3.33 3.99
N GLU A 200 -24.63 2.84 2.77
CA GLU A 200 -24.89 1.42 2.50
C GLU A 200 -23.74 0.56 3.03
N THR A 201 -22.49 0.99 2.79
CA THR A 201 -21.32 0.27 3.28
C THR A 201 -21.25 0.26 4.81
N VAL A 202 -21.53 1.38 5.47
CA VAL A 202 -21.60 1.43 6.94
C VAL A 202 -22.66 0.45 7.47
N THR A 203 -23.85 0.41 6.86
CA THR A 203 -24.93 -0.49 7.27
C THR A 203 -24.62 -1.97 6.99
N ALA A 204 -23.84 -2.27 5.94
CA ALA A 204 -23.46 -3.63 5.60
C ALA A 204 -22.38 -4.19 6.54
N VAL A 205 -21.50 -3.34 7.07
CA VAL A 205 -20.41 -3.75 7.98
C VAL A 205 -20.93 -4.13 9.36
N THR A 206 -22.04 -3.54 9.83
CA THR A 206 -22.52 -3.78 11.20
C THR A 206 -24.03 -3.69 11.33
N GLY A 207 -24.61 -4.52 12.21
CA GLY A 207 -26.01 -4.42 12.61
C GLY A 207 -26.32 -3.21 13.50
N SER A 208 -25.29 -2.51 14.03
CA SER A 208 -25.47 -1.29 14.83
C SER A 208 -24.60 -0.16 14.29
N VAL A 209 -25.20 0.71 13.48
CA VAL A 209 -24.52 1.84 12.81
C VAL A 209 -23.79 2.80 13.76
N GLN A 210 -24.18 2.83 15.04
CA GLN A 210 -23.52 3.61 16.11
C GLN A 210 -22.07 3.17 16.38
N ARG A 211 -21.66 1.99 15.91
CA ARG A 211 -20.27 1.52 15.98
C ARG A 211 -19.37 2.20 14.97
N CYS A 212 -19.92 2.76 13.89
CA CYS A 212 -19.17 3.59 12.96
C CYS A 212 -19.03 5.00 13.54
N VAL A 213 -17.81 5.37 13.95
CA VAL A 213 -17.55 6.67 14.60
C VAL A 213 -17.07 7.74 13.61
N GLY A 214 -16.86 7.38 12.34
CA GLY A 214 -16.40 8.34 11.35
C GLY A 214 -16.05 7.71 10.01
N ILE A 215 -15.96 8.57 9.00
CA ILE A 215 -15.56 8.24 7.63
C ILE A 215 -14.35 9.09 7.24
N VAL A 216 -13.34 8.50 6.61
CA VAL A 216 -12.28 9.24 5.92
C VAL A 216 -12.32 8.96 4.42
N ALA A 217 -12.42 10.01 3.59
CA ALA A 217 -12.43 9.84 2.13
C ALA A 217 -11.57 10.87 1.39
N ASP A 218 -11.08 10.48 0.21
CA ASP A 218 -10.26 11.31 -0.69
C ASP A 218 -11.04 12.45 -1.39
N LYS A 219 -12.38 12.37 -1.42
CA LYS A 219 -13.25 13.37 -2.06
C LYS A 219 -14.50 13.69 -1.23
N PHE A 220 -15.31 14.61 -1.75
CA PHE A 220 -16.66 14.97 -1.27
C PHE A 220 -16.78 15.55 0.16
N LYS A 221 -15.67 16.05 0.74
CA LYS A 221 -15.66 16.76 2.03
C LYS A 221 -16.82 17.74 2.21
N ALA A 222 -16.98 18.67 1.26
CA ALA A 222 -17.93 19.77 1.39
C ALA A 222 -19.40 19.38 1.17
N LYS A 223 -19.68 18.13 0.77
CA LYS A 223 -21.03 17.63 0.49
C LYS A 223 -21.29 16.31 1.22
N ALA A 224 -21.01 15.15 0.61
CA ALA A 224 -21.37 13.83 1.15
C ALA A 224 -20.88 13.61 2.60
N LEU A 225 -19.60 13.87 2.88
CA LEU A 225 -19.06 13.66 4.23
C LEU A 225 -19.72 14.59 5.26
N ARG A 226 -19.91 15.86 4.90
CA ARG A 226 -20.58 16.85 5.76
C ARG A 226 -22.05 16.51 5.99
N ASN A 227 -22.77 16.07 4.96
CA ASN A 227 -24.17 15.68 5.06
C ASN A 227 -24.33 14.50 6.03
N LEU A 228 -23.52 13.46 5.85
CA LEU A 228 -23.51 12.30 6.75
C LEU A 228 -23.17 12.68 8.19
N GLU A 229 -22.24 13.61 8.40
CA GLU A 229 -21.88 14.06 9.75
C GLU A 229 -22.96 14.93 10.41
N VAL A 230 -23.70 15.71 9.62
CA VAL A 230 -24.87 16.48 10.10
C VAL A 230 -26.03 15.54 10.45
N GLN A 231 -26.26 14.52 9.64
CA GLN A 231 -27.32 13.54 9.87
C GLN A 231 -27.00 12.61 11.05
N TYR A 232 -25.73 12.21 11.19
CA TYR A 232 -25.25 11.27 12.19
C TYR A 232 -24.26 11.97 13.13
N HIS A 233 -24.80 12.71 14.10
CA HIS A 233 -24.05 13.65 14.92
C HIS A 233 -22.92 13.05 15.78
N TRP A 234 -22.92 11.73 16.01
CA TRP A 234 -21.84 11.02 16.72
C TRP A 234 -20.63 10.73 15.84
N MET A 235 -20.73 10.94 14.52
CA MET A 235 -19.66 10.67 13.57
C MET A 235 -18.73 11.88 13.42
N VAL A 236 -17.49 11.57 13.02
CA VAL A 236 -16.47 12.54 12.61
C VAL A 236 -16.01 12.16 11.20
N ASN A 237 -16.45 12.93 10.19
CA ASN A 237 -16.15 12.63 8.80
C ASN A 237 -15.09 13.59 8.26
N THR A 238 -13.96 13.04 7.81
CA THR A 238 -12.78 13.83 7.45
C THR A 238 -12.34 13.58 6.01
N SER A 239 -11.75 14.61 5.40
CA SER A 239 -11.06 14.45 4.13
C SER A 239 -9.66 13.89 4.34
N CYS A 240 -9.24 13.01 3.44
CA CYS A 240 -7.91 12.44 3.39
C CYS A 240 -6.81 13.51 3.35
N GLN A 241 -5.91 13.51 4.33
CA GLN A 241 -4.80 14.46 4.42
C GLN A 241 -3.78 14.28 3.31
N LEU A 242 -3.52 13.04 2.90
CA LEU A 242 -2.66 12.76 1.77
C LEU A 242 -3.12 13.53 0.52
N GLN A 243 -4.42 13.51 0.23
CA GLN A 243 -5.00 14.30 -0.86
C GLN A 243 -4.97 15.81 -0.58
N GLY A 244 -5.10 16.22 0.68
CA GLY A 244 -4.95 17.61 1.11
C GLY A 244 -3.58 18.18 0.77
N PHE A 245 -2.51 17.46 1.09
CA PHE A 245 -1.12 17.82 0.79
C PHE A 245 -0.82 17.73 -0.71
N ALA A 246 -1.21 16.63 -1.37
CA ALA A 246 -0.99 16.49 -2.82
C ALA A 246 -1.69 17.60 -3.65
N SER A 247 -2.79 18.17 -3.13
CA SER A 247 -3.46 19.30 -3.79
C SER A 247 -2.69 20.62 -3.70
N LEU A 248 -1.73 20.75 -2.77
CA LEU A 248 -0.89 21.95 -2.68
C LEU A 248 -0.05 22.16 -3.93
N ILE A 249 0.48 21.08 -4.52
CA ILE A 249 1.26 21.15 -5.78
C ILE A 249 0.41 21.84 -6.86
N LYS A 250 -0.88 21.50 -6.94
CA LYS A 250 -1.81 22.14 -7.89
C LYS A 250 -2.08 23.60 -7.57
N ASP A 251 -2.19 23.93 -6.29
CA ASP A 251 -2.42 25.31 -5.87
C ASP A 251 -1.19 26.19 -6.14
N PHE A 252 0.02 25.69 -5.86
CA PHE A 252 1.26 26.38 -6.19
C PHE A 252 1.40 26.59 -7.70
N ASN A 253 1.20 25.54 -8.49
CA ASN A 253 1.27 25.66 -9.95
C ASN A 253 0.27 26.67 -10.53
N ARG A 254 -0.91 26.78 -9.92
CA ARG A 254 -1.96 27.69 -10.38
C ARG A 254 -1.77 29.13 -9.90
N GLU A 255 -1.31 29.31 -8.66
CA GLU A 255 -1.34 30.61 -7.98
C GLU A 255 0.05 31.28 -7.90
N LEU A 256 1.16 30.56 -8.14
CA LEU A 256 2.51 31.12 -8.20
C LEU A 256 2.97 31.32 -9.65
N PRO A 257 3.18 32.58 -10.10
CA PRO A 257 3.66 32.86 -11.45
C PRO A 257 5.01 32.20 -11.77
N LEU A 258 5.86 32.03 -10.76
CA LEU A 258 7.17 31.37 -10.86
C LEU A 258 7.08 29.99 -11.52
N PHE A 259 6.08 29.18 -11.14
CA PHE A 259 5.90 27.84 -11.68
C PHE A 259 5.69 27.89 -13.19
N ARG A 260 4.82 28.78 -13.66
CA ARG A 260 4.54 28.93 -15.09
C ARG A 260 5.79 29.32 -15.88
N VAL A 261 6.55 30.30 -15.39
CA VAL A 261 7.77 30.79 -16.05
C VAL A 261 8.80 29.67 -16.18
N VAL A 262 9.06 28.95 -15.09
CA VAL A 262 10.03 27.83 -15.07
C VAL A 262 9.59 26.72 -16.03
N ILE A 263 8.32 26.31 -16.00
CA ILE A 263 7.81 25.25 -16.87
C ILE A 263 7.93 25.63 -18.35
N GLU A 264 7.51 26.85 -18.72
CA GLU A 264 7.60 27.32 -20.11
C GLU A 264 9.06 27.37 -20.59
N SER A 265 9.99 27.87 -19.76
CA SER A 265 11.42 27.90 -20.07
C SER A 265 12.02 26.50 -20.20
N CYS A 266 11.71 25.59 -19.28
CA CYS A 266 12.16 24.21 -19.33
C CYS A 266 11.62 23.45 -20.54
N LEU A 267 10.35 23.65 -20.89
CA LEU A 267 9.76 23.06 -22.10
C LEU A 267 10.47 23.56 -23.36
N LYS A 268 10.82 24.84 -23.44
CA LYS A 268 11.57 25.38 -24.58
C LYS A 268 12.96 24.75 -24.69
N VAL A 269 13.71 24.73 -23.59
CA VAL A 269 15.06 24.13 -23.54
C VAL A 269 15.01 22.64 -23.91
N ALA A 270 14.12 21.87 -23.28
CA ALA A 270 14.04 20.44 -23.51
C ALA A 270 13.55 20.10 -24.92
N ASN A 271 12.52 20.76 -25.43
CA ASN A 271 12.06 20.53 -26.81
C ASN A 271 13.11 20.92 -27.85
N PHE A 272 13.91 21.95 -27.59
CA PHE A 272 14.99 22.34 -28.51
C PHE A 272 16.08 21.26 -28.54
N ILE A 273 16.52 20.80 -27.37
CA ILE A 273 17.51 19.70 -27.23
C ILE A 273 17.00 18.42 -27.91
N ASP A 274 15.74 18.07 -27.66
CA ASP A 274 15.21 16.78 -28.07
C ASP A 274 14.74 16.75 -29.52
N ASN A 275 14.42 17.88 -30.17
CA ASN A 275 13.93 17.90 -31.55
C ASN A 275 15.00 18.31 -32.57
N GLU A 276 15.91 19.22 -32.22
CA GLU A 276 16.93 19.70 -33.16
C GLU A 276 18.08 18.68 -33.28
N SER A 277 18.29 18.15 -34.48
CA SER A 277 19.18 17.01 -34.73
C SER A 277 20.64 17.28 -34.38
N GLN A 278 21.13 18.47 -34.72
CA GLN A 278 22.50 18.89 -34.44
C GLN A 278 22.70 19.11 -32.94
N MET A 279 21.73 19.77 -32.29
CA MET A 279 21.75 19.98 -30.85
C MET A 279 21.70 18.67 -30.06
N ARG A 280 20.81 17.76 -30.45
CA ARG A 280 20.67 16.44 -29.83
C ARG A 280 21.99 15.66 -29.86
N SER A 281 22.69 15.71 -30.99
CA SER A 281 24.00 15.05 -31.16
C SER A 281 25.06 15.62 -30.21
N VAL A 282 25.17 16.95 -30.14
CA VAL A 282 26.13 17.63 -29.25
C VAL A 282 25.78 17.36 -27.78
N PHE A 283 24.50 17.44 -27.41
CA PHE A 283 24.03 17.14 -26.07
C PHE A 283 24.35 15.71 -25.64
N LEU A 284 24.03 14.70 -26.46
CA LEU A 284 24.34 13.30 -26.15
C LEU A 284 25.85 13.07 -26.03
N LYS A 285 26.65 13.72 -26.88
CA LYS A 285 28.12 13.65 -26.80
C LYS A 285 28.64 14.22 -25.47
N CYS A 286 28.23 15.43 -25.09
CA CYS A 286 28.63 16.07 -23.84
C CYS A 286 28.14 15.29 -22.62
N ARG A 287 26.92 14.72 -22.68
CA ARG A 287 26.34 13.91 -21.60
C ARG A 287 27.11 12.62 -21.38
N MET A 288 27.48 11.91 -22.45
CA MET A 288 28.31 10.71 -22.37
C MET A 288 29.69 11.00 -21.77
N GLN A 289 30.28 12.17 -22.07
CA GLN A 289 31.59 12.56 -21.54
C GLN A 289 31.57 12.85 -20.03
N GLU A 290 30.50 13.44 -19.51
CA GLU A 290 30.42 13.85 -18.09
C GLU A 290 29.76 12.82 -17.17
N MET A 291 28.79 12.05 -17.67
CA MET A 291 27.87 11.28 -16.81
C MET A 291 27.78 9.78 -17.16
N ASP A 292 28.52 9.30 -18.17
CA ASP A 292 28.54 7.89 -18.64
C ASP A 292 27.14 7.26 -18.83
N CYS A 293 26.13 8.08 -19.15
CA CYS A 293 24.75 7.68 -19.32
C CYS A 293 24.16 8.29 -20.61
N GLY A 294 23.49 7.45 -21.40
CA GLY A 294 22.74 7.87 -22.59
C GLY A 294 21.28 8.15 -22.28
N GLY A 295 20.65 9.07 -23.02
CA GLY A 295 19.22 9.33 -22.92
C GLY A 295 18.84 10.77 -23.27
N LEU A 296 17.61 10.96 -23.72
CA LEU A 296 17.00 12.29 -23.94
C LEU A 296 16.34 12.82 -22.67
N ILE A 297 15.89 14.07 -22.70
CA ILE A 297 15.15 14.65 -21.59
C ILE A 297 13.71 14.12 -21.64
N ARG A 298 13.10 13.79 -20.50
CA ARG A 298 11.69 13.36 -20.47
C ARG A 298 10.79 14.58 -20.68
N VAL A 299 10.29 14.76 -21.90
CA VAL A 299 9.39 15.87 -22.25
C VAL A 299 7.91 15.45 -22.18
N PRO A 300 7.02 16.25 -21.55
CA PRO A 300 5.58 16.02 -21.59
C PRO A 300 5.03 15.94 -23.02
N SER A 301 4.10 15.02 -23.26
CA SER A 301 3.41 14.93 -24.56
C SER A 301 2.68 16.24 -24.90
N PRO A 302 2.69 16.69 -26.18
CA PRO A 302 1.97 17.91 -26.61
C PRO A 302 0.46 17.88 -26.34
N LYS A 303 -0.11 16.68 -26.16
CA LYS A 303 -1.54 16.49 -25.86
C LYS A 303 -1.88 16.75 -24.38
N CYS A 304 -0.88 16.93 -23.52
CA CYS A 304 -1.04 17.14 -22.10
C CYS A 304 -0.87 18.61 -21.76
N ASP A 305 -1.77 19.16 -20.95
CA ASP A 305 -1.64 20.51 -20.39
C ASP A 305 -0.63 20.47 -19.21
N PRO A 306 0.60 21.01 -19.37
CA PRO A 306 1.64 20.95 -18.34
C PRO A 306 1.25 21.70 -17.07
N LEU A 307 0.44 22.76 -17.21
CA LEU A 307 -0.07 23.56 -16.08
C LEU A 307 -1.19 22.83 -15.31
N LYS A 308 -1.80 21.81 -15.91
CA LYS A 308 -2.78 20.97 -15.22
C LYS A 308 -2.19 19.67 -14.71
N ASN A 309 -1.07 19.19 -15.25
CA ASN A 309 -0.50 17.86 -15.00
C ASN A 309 0.99 17.88 -14.61
N PHE A 310 1.28 18.41 -13.42
CA PHE A 310 2.65 18.50 -12.92
C PHE A 310 3.34 17.14 -12.72
N GLY A 311 2.57 16.06 -12.54
CA GLY A 311 3.10 14.69 -12.52
C GLY A 311 4.00 14.37 -13.73
N VAL A 312 3.68 14.91 -14.90
CA VAL A 312 4.42 14.71 -16.16
C VAL A 312 5.56 15.73 -16.31
N VAL A 313 5.45 16.89 -15.65
CA VAL A 313 6.43 17.98 -15.72
C VAL A 313 7.61 17.74 -14.79
N PHE A 314 7.36 17.16 -13.61
CA PHE A 314 8.40 16.96 -12.60
C PHE A 314 9.62 16.15 -13.09
N PRO A 315 9.46 15.03 -13.82
CA PRO A 315 10.58 14.31 -14.45
C PRO A 315 11.43 15.17 -15.38
N MET A 316 10.80 16.08 -16.14
CA MET A 316 11.52 17.00 -17.03
C MET A 316 12.39 17.98 -16.25
N LEU A 317 11.84 18.57 -15.17
CA LEU A 317 12.60 19.50 -14.31
C LEU A 317 13.79 18.79 -13.66
N GLU A 318 13.58 17.55 -13.22
CA GLU A 318 14.63 16.70 -12.66
C GLU A 318 15.74 16.43 -13.68
N ASP A 319 15.38 16.04 -14.91
CA ASP A 319 16.33 15.78 -15.97
C ASP A 319 17.15 17.02 -16.32
N ILE A 320 16.50 18.18 -16.50
CA ILE A 320 17.18 19.45 -16.81
C ILE A 320 18.13 19.84 -15.68
N LEU A 321 17.72 19.71 -14.41
CA LEU A 321 18.60 20.00 -13.26
C LEU A 321 19.77 19.02 -13.19
N SER A 322 19.53 17.72 -13.40
CA SER A 322 20.57 16.70 -13.39
C SER A 322 21.59 16.90 -14.53
N CYS A 323 21.15 17.47 -15.65
CA CYS A 323 21.98 17.79 -16.81
C CYS A 323 22.43 19.26 -16.85
N ALA A 324 22.28 20.05 -15.79
CA ALA A 324 22.53 21.50 -15.82
C ALA A 324 23.92 21.85 -16.37
N ARG A 325 24.98 21.21 -15.84
CA ARG A 325 26.36 21.40 -16.33
C ARG A 325 26.52 21.00 -17.79
N VAL A 326 25.93 19.88 -18.20
CA VAL A 326 25.97 19.42 -19.60
C VAL A 326 25.31 20.44 -20.53
N ILE A 327 24.12 20.91 -20.17
CA ILE A 327 23.37 21.91 -20.96
C ILE A 327 24.17 23.22 -21.07
N GLN A 328 24.79 23.68 -19.98
CA GLN A 328 25.66 24.86 -20.00
C GLN A 328 26.87 24.68 -20.92
N MET A 329 27.53 23.52 -20.89
CA MET A 329 28.66 23.24 -21.79
C MET A 329 28.23 23.23 -23.25
N VAL A 330 27.08 22.63 -23.57
CA VAL A 330 26.59 22.55 -24.95
C VAL A 330 26.35 23.96 -25.53
N VAL A 331 25.87 24.90 -24.72
CA VAL A 331 25.69 26.30 -25.15
C VAL A 331 27.03 27.02 -25.42
N MET A 332 28.14 26.50 -24.88
CA MET A 332 29.49 27.05 -25.08
C MET A 332 30.23 26.43 -26.27
N GLU A 333 29.73 25.31 -26.83
CA GLU A 333 30.32 24.65 -28.00
C GLU A 333 30.23 25.51 -29.26
N ASP A 334 31.26 25.47 -30.10
CA ASP A 334 31.33 26.31 -31.30
C ASP A 334 30.22 25.99 -32.30
N GLY A 335 29.81 24.71 -32.40
CA GLY A 335 28.67 24.30 -33.21
C GLY A 335 27.36 24.97 -32.78
N PHE A 336 27.16 25.18 -31.48
CA PHE A 336 25.98 25.86 -30.95
C PHE A 336 26.01 27.38 -31.17
N LYS A 337 27.19 28.00 -31.07
CA LYS A 337 27.37 29.43 -31.36
C LYS A 337 27.02 29.76 -32.82
N VAL A 338 27.36 28.88 -33.75
CA VAL A 338 26.98 29.01 -35.18
C VAL A 338 25.46 28.91 -35.34
N MET A 339 24.80 27.93 -34.70
CA MET A 339 23.33 27.82 -34.72
C MET A 339 22.63 29.09 -34.18
N CYS A 340 23.19 29.75 -33.16
CA CYS A 340 22.64 31.00 -32.61
C CYS A 340 22.66 32.18 -33.60
N MET A 341 23.51 32.14 -34.63
CA MET A 341 23.53 33.16 -35.68
C MET A 341 22.34 33.00 -36.65
N GLU A 342 21.90 31.77 -36.88
CA GLU A 342 20.90 31.42 -37.89
C GLU A 342 19.49 31.27 -37.29
N ASP A 343 19.37 30.64 -36.12
CA ASP A 343 18.09 30.33 -35.49
C ASP A 343 17.76 31.27 -34.31
N PRO A 344 16.68 32.07 -34.38
CA PRO A 344 16.23 32.88 -33.25
C PRO A 344 15.86 32.06 -32.01
N LEU A 345 15.38 30.82 -32.16
CA LEU A 345 15.04 29.95 -31.05
C LEU A 345 16.29 29.48 -30.29
N ALA A 346 17.36 29.14 -31.02
CA ALA A 346 18.67 28.81 -30.43
C ALA A 346 19.20 29.97 -29.56
N ARG A 347 19.03 31.22 -30.03
CA ARG A 347 19.44 32.41 -29.27
C ARG A 347 18.61 32.62 -28.00
N GLU A 348 17.32 32.37 -28.05
CA GLU A 348 16.45 32.44 -26.87
C GLU A 348 16.85 31.37 -25.84
N VAL A 349 17.05 30.12 -26.28
CA VAL A 349 17.51 29.00 -25.43
C VAL A 349 18.87 29.32 -24.80
N ALA A 350 19.82 29.87 -25.56
CA ALA A 350 21.10 30.32 -25.05
C ALA A 350 20.93 31.37 -23.93
N GLY A 351 20.04 32.34 -24.15
CA GLY A 351 19.73 33.39 -23.17
C GLY A 351 19.10 32.84 -21.89
N ILE A 352 18.24 31.82 -21.99
CA ILE A 352 17.67 31.12 -20.82
C ILE A 352 18.77 30.38 -20.06
N VAL A 353 19.59 29.58 -20.75
CA VAL A 353 20.65 28.75 -20.15
C VAL A 353 21.76 29.58 -19.51
N GLN A 354 22.09 30.74 -20.07
CA GLN A 354 23.11 31.65 -19.52
C GLN A 354 22.58 32.52 -18.37
N ASN A 355 21.27 32.50 -18.10
CA ASN A 355 20.69 33.25 -17.00
C ASN A 355 20.80 32.48 -15.69
N GLU A 356 21.69 32.91 -14.79
CA GLU A 356 21.83 32.34 -13.44
C GLU A 356 20.52 32.35 -12.63
N GLY A 357 19.67 33.35 -12.86
CA GLY A 357 18.35 33.44 -12.24
C GLY A 357 17.44 32.28 -12.62
N PHE A 358 17.50 31.82 -13.87
CA PHE A 358 16.69 30.68 -14.34
C PHE A 358 17.03 29.40 -13.56
N TRP A 359 18.32 29.11 -13.34
CA TRP A 359 18.73 27.92 -12.60
C TRP A 359 18.29 27.96 -11.13
N ASN A 360 18.42 29.11 -10.48
CA ASN A 360 17.93 29.30 -9.12
C ASN A 360 16.40 29.15 -9.02
N GLU A 361 15.65 29.72 -9.97
CA GLU A 361 14.19 29.59 -10.04
C GLU A 361 13.74 28.15 -10.30
N LEU A 362 14.43 27.44 -11.20
CA LEU A 362 14.21 26.02 -11.49
C LEU A 362 14.46 25.15 -10.24
N GLU A 363 15.59 25.36 -9.55
CA GLU A 363 15.88 24.65 -8.31
C GLU A 363 14.83 24.97 -7.23
N ALA A 364 14.36 26.21 -7.15
CA ALA A 364 13.31 26.61 -6.22
C ALA A 364 12.00 25.82 -6.45
N VAL A 365 11.52 25.78 -7.70
CA VAL A 365 10.29 25.05 -8.07
C VAL A 365 10.44 23.55 -7.80
N TYR A 366 11.53 22.94 -8.27
CA TYR A 366 11.80 21.52 -8.05
C TYR A 366 11.90 21.18 -6.55
N SER A 367 12.60 22.01 -5.77
CA SER A 367 12.78 21.80 -4.33
C SER A 367 11.46 21.90 -3.55
N LEU A 368 10.60 22.88 -3.86
CA LEU A 368 9.30 23.02 -3.20
C LEU A 368 8.40 21.81 -3.47
N GLU A 369 8.38 21.34 -4.71
CA GLU A 369 7.59 20.18 -5.05
C GLU A 369 8.13 18.90 -4.43
N LYS A 370 9.46 18.69 -4.49
CA LYS A 370 10.12 17.55 -3.85
C LYS A 370 9.83 17.51 -2.34
N LEU A 371 9.82 18.66 -1.68
CA LEU A 371 9.43 18.80 -0.27
C LEU A 371 7.99 18.33 -0.04
N VAL A 372 7.02 18.83 -0.82
CA VAL A 372 5.61 18.43 -0.66
C VAL A 372 5.41 16.96 -0.98
N ARG A 373 6.04 16.43 -2.04
CA ARG A 373 5.99 15.01 -2.43
C ARG A 373 6.59 14.12 -1.34
N GLY A 374 7.73 14.49 -0.76
CA GLY A 374 8.33 13.77 0.36
C GLY A 374 7.39 13.71 1.56
N MET A 375 6.73 14.82 1.91
CA MET A 375 5.73 14.81 2.98
C MET A 375 4.50 13.96 2.64
N VAL A 376 4.05 13.94 1.38
CA VAL A 376 2.97 13.05 0.92
C VAL A 376 3.34 11.58 1.09
N GLN A 377 4.55 11.20 0.70
CA GLN A 377 5.08 9.84 0.87
C GLN A 377 5.16 9.46 2.36
N ASP A 378 5.66 10.36 3.20
CA ASP A 378 5.72 10.14 4.65
C ASP A 378 4.32 9.93 5.25
N VAL A 379 3.34 10.76 4.86
CA VAL A 379 1.92 10.61 5.29
C VAL A 379 1.30 9.30 4.79
N GLU A 380 1.67 8.86 3.59
CA GLU A 380 1.19 7.60 3.03
C GLU A 380 1.70 6.40 3.84
N VAL A 381 3.00 6.39 4.15
CA VAL A 381 3.68 5.31 4.87
C VAL A 381 3.27 5.30 6.34
N GLU A 382 3.26 6.46 7.02
CA GLU A 382 2.98 6.54 8.45
C GLU A 382 1.48 6.39 8.78
N ARG A 383 0.59 6.61 7.80
CA ARG A 383 -0.88 6.59 7.97
C ARG A 383 -1.35 7.31 9.25
N PRO A 384 -1.04 8.62 9.38
CA PRO A 384 -1.20 9.34 10.64
C PRO A 384 -2.65 9.36 11.14
N LEU A 385 -2.79 9.43 12.47
CA LEU A 385 -4.05 9.68 13.16
C LEU A 385 -4.41 11.16 13.11
N ILE A 386 -5.69 11.51 13.27
CA ILE A 386 -6.15 12.90 13.11
C ILE A 386 -5.54 13.89 14.11
N GLY A 387 -5.04 13.43 15.26
CA GLY A 387 -4.29 14.26 16.21
C GLY A 387 -2.95 14.77 15.65
N ARG A 388 -2.36 14.04 14.69
CA ARG A 388 -1.09 14.41 14.03
C ARG A 388 -1.28 15.47 12.94
N CYS A 389 -2.51 15.72 12.49
CA CYS A 389 -2.80 16.65 11.39
C CYS A 389 -2.26 18.06 11.67
N LEU A 390 -2.58 18.67 12.81
CA LEU A 390 -2.12 20.02 13.13
C LEU A 390 -0.58 20.12 13.14
N PRO A 391 0.17 19.27 13.86
CA PRO A 391 1.62 19.25 13.78
C PRO A 391 2.19 19.09 12.37
N LEU A 392 1.59 18.26 11.51
CA LEU A 392 2.05 18.09 10.12
C LEU A 392 1.91 19.36 9.30
N TRP A 393 0.82 20.11 9.48
CA TRP A 393 0.64 21.39 8.81
C TRP A 393 1.60 22.47 9.34
N GLU A 394 1.93 22.47 10.63
CA GLU A 394 2.97 23.37 11.17
C GLU A 394 4.37 23.03 10.64
N GLU A 395 4.69 21.73 10.53
CA GLU A 395 5.95 21.28 9.92
C GLU A 395 6.07 21.75 8.48
N LEU A 396 5.00 21.62 7.68
CA LEU A 396 4.96 22.14 6.32
C LEU A 396 5.17 23.66 6.29
N ARG A 397 4.50 24.42 7.17
CA ARG A 397 4.67 25.88 7.23
C ARG A 397 6.12 26.27 7.53
N SER A 398 6.78 25.59 8.47
CA SER A 398 8.19 25.83 8.77
C SER A 398 9.07 25.59 7.55
N LYS A 399 8.93 24.42 6.91
CA LYS A 399 9.73 24.04 5.73
C LYS A 399 9.50 24.99 4.54
N VAL A 400 8.26 25.45 4.33
CA VAL A 400 7.95 26.44 3.28
C VAL A 400 8.57 27.80 3.60
N LYS A 401 8.58 28.23 4.86
CA LYS A 401 9.21 29.48 5.28
C LYS A 401 10.73 29.44 5.10
N GLU A 402 11.36 28.33 5.46
CA GLU A 402 12.78 28.07 5.21
C GLU A 402 13.09 28.07 3.71
N TRP A 403 12.24 27.44 2.88
CA TRP A 403 12.35 27.46 1.43
C TRP A 403 12.26 28.89 0.86
N CYS A 404 11.32 29.71 1.33
CA CYS A 404 11.22 31.12 0.93
C CYS A 404 12.51 31.90 1.24
N GLY A 405 13.10 31.67 2.42
CA GLY A 405 14.38 32.26 2.81
C GLY A 405 15.54 31.80 1.93
N LYS A 406 15.62 30.51 1.60
CA LYS A 406 16.69 29.93 0.76
C LYS A 406 16.72 30.53 -0.64
N TYR A 407 15.56 30.67 -1.28
CA TYR A 407 15.46 31.10 -2.69
C TYR A 407 15.10 32.58 -2.85
N ASN A 408 15.09 33.36 -1.76
CA ASN A 408 14.71 34.78 -1.74
C ASN A 408 13.33 35.06 -2.37
N ILE A 409 12.37 34.16 -2.12
CA ILE A 409 10.98 34.30 -2.59
C ILE A 409 10.17 35.01 -1.52
N VAL A 410 9.34 35.97 -1.94
CA VAL A 410 8.43 36.69 -1.03
C VAL A 410 7.46 35.68 -0.39
N GLY A 411 7.58 35.49 0.94
CA GLY A 411 6.83 34.45 1.66
C GLY A 411 5.32 34.65 1.69
N GLY A 412 4.84 35.90 1.79
CA GLY A 412 3.41 36.20 1.99
C GLY A 412 2.45 35.54 0.98
N PRO A 413 2.67 35.65 -0.34
CA PRO A 413 1.87 34.94 -1.35
C PRO A 413 1.87 33.41 -1.18
N VAL A 414 3.02 32.81 -0.86
CA VAL A 414 3.18 31.36 -0.72
C VAL A 414 2.47 30.86 0.54
N GLU A 415 2.66 31.56 1.67
CA GLU A 415 1.98 31.27 2.94
C GLU A 415 0.45 31.37 2.80
N LYS A 416 -0.04 32.34 2.02
CA LYS A 416 -1.48 32.49 1.73
C LYS A 416 -2.05 31.28 0.98
N ILE A 417 -1.30 30.69 0.07
CA ILE A 417 -1.71 29.46 -0.65
C ILE A 417 -1.81 28.29 0.33
N VAL A 418 -0.77 28.10 1.16
CA VAL A 418 -0.76 27.05 2.19
C VAL A 418 -1.93 27.21 3.15
N GLU A 419 -2.17 28.42 3.65
CA GLU A 419 -3.24 28.70 4.60
C GLU A 419 -4.64 28.53 3.99
N LYS A 420 -4.83 28.94 2.73
CA LYS A 420 -6.08 28.70 1.99
C LYS A 420 -6.37 27.21 1.85
N ARG A 421 -5.34 26.39 1.61
CA ARG A 421 -5.48 24.93 1.54
C ARG A 421 -5.71 24.31 2.91
N PHE A 422 -4.99 24.75 3.95
CA PHE A 422 -5.20 24.35 5.33
C PHE A 422 -6.66 24.55 5.73
N ARG A 423 -7.22 25.76 5.55
CA ARG A 423 -8.63 26.06 5.87
C ARG A 423 -9.64 25.17 5.14
N LYS A 424 -9.37 24.83 3.87
CA LYS A 424 -10.22 23.90 3.11
C LYS A 424 -10.19 22.49 3.70
N ASN A 425 -9.06 22.06 4.27
CA ASN A 425 -8.88 20.71 4.81
C ASN A 425 -9.18 20.60 6.31
N TYR A 426 -9.05 21.69 7.08
CA TYR A 426 -9.23 21.70 8.53
C TYR A 426 -10.57 21.12 8.97
N HIS A 427 -10.52 20.35 10.05
CA HIS A 427 -11.68 19.80 10.74
C HIS A 427 -11.50 20.03 12.25
N PRO A 428 -12.52 20.46 13.00
CA PRO A 428 -12.48 20.64 14.46
C PRO A 428 -11.86 19.45 15.21
N ALA A 429 -12.12 18.24 14.71
CA ALA A 429 -11.60 17.00 15.27
C ALA A 429 -10.08 16.93 15.36
N TRP A 430 -9.33 17.66 14.53
CA TRP A 430 -7.88 17.67 14.64
C TRP A 430 -7.41 18.34 15.91
N ALA A 431 -8.02 19.48 16.27
CA ALA A 431 -7.70 20.19 17.50
C ALA A 431 -8.11 19.36 18.72
N ALA A 432 -9.32 18.79 18.71
CA ALA A 432 -9.81 17.98 19.81
C ALA A 432 -8.96 16.70 20.00
N ALA A 433 -8.62 15.98 18.92
CA ALA A 433 -7.75 14.81 19.01
C ALA A 433 -6.34 15.17 19.49
N PHE A 434 -5.79 16.29 19.01
CA PHE A 434 -4.46 16.77 19.42
C PHE A 434 -4.40 17.10 20.93
N ILE A 435 -5.48 17.63 21.51
CA ILE A 435 -5.58 17.92 22.94
C ILE A 435 -5.83 16.67 23.80
N LEU A 436 -6.56 15.69 23.26
CA LEU A 436 -6.92 14.47 23.99
C LEU A 436 -5.86 13.37 23.89
N ASP A 437 -4.99 13.39 22.89
CA ASP A 437 -3.97 12.36 22.71
C ASP A 437 -2.77 12.61 23.63
N PRO A 438 -2.49 11.69 24.58
CA PRO A 438 -1.36 11.83 25.50
C PRO A 438 0.01 11.95 24.79
N LEU A 439 0.10 11.51 23.53
CA LEU A 439 1.30 11.64 22.70
C LEU A 439 1.76 13.10 22.53
N TYR A 440 0.84 14.07 22.58
CA TYR A 440 1.16 15.49 22.35
C TYR A 440 1.23 16.34 23.63
N LEU A 441 1.14 15.73 24.81
CA LEU A 441 1.27 16.47 26.07
C LEU A 441 2.63 17.17 26.15
N ILE A 442 2.61 18.39 26.66
CA ILE A 442 3.80 19.20 26.86
C ILE A 442 4.11 19.25 28.35
N LYS A 443 5.38 19.02 28.67
CA LYS A 443 5.88 19.18 30.03
C LYS A 443 5.89 20.66 30.41
N ASP A 444 5.18 21.01 31.47
CA ASP A 444 5.17 22.36 32.02
C ASP A 444 6.38 22.61 32.96
N ALA A 445 6.49 23.83 33.48
CA ALA A 445 7.57 24.19 34.40
C ALA A 445 7.50 23.44 35.75
N SER A 446 6.32 22.92 36.13
CA SER A 446 6.14 22.09 37.33
C SER A 446 6.51 20.63 37.11
N GLY A 447 6.80 20.24 35.87
CA GLY A 447 7.13 18.88 35.47
C GLY A 447 5.93 18.01 35.11
N LYS A 448 4.71 18.56 35.15
CA LYS A 448 3.47 17.89 34.75
C LYS A 448 3.32 17.88 33.23
N TYR A 449 2.70 16.84 32.69
CA TYR A 449 2.44 16.72 31.26
C TYR A 449 1.01 17.16 30.97
N LEU A 450 0.86 18.36 30.39
CA LEU A 450 -0.43 19.01 30.19
C LEU A 450 -0.82 19.08 28.71
N PRO A 451 -2.13 19.13 28.39
CA PRO A 451 -2.59 19.27 27.01
C PRO A 451 -2.09 20.57 26.35
N PRO A 452 -1.65 20.51 25.09
CA PRO A 452 -0.95 21.61 24.40
C PRO A 452 -1.88 22.75 23.92
N TYR A 453 -2.76 23.27 24.77
CA TYR A 453 -3.68 24.38 24.42
C TYR A 453 -2.95 25.63 23.90
N LYS A 454 -1.72 25.89 24.36
CA LYS A 454 -0.88 27.02 23.89
C LYS A 454 -0.53 26.93 22.40
N CYS A 455 -0.63 25.74 21.81
CA CYS A 455 -0.40 25.51 20.38
C CYS A 455 -1.67 25.69 19.54
N LEU A 456 -2.83 25.96 20.16
CA LEU A 456 -4.09 26.19 19.47
C LEU A 456 -4.39 27.68 19.33
N THR A 457 -5.07 28.04 18.24
CA THR A 457 -5.70 29.36 18.11
C THR A 457 -6.97 29.43 18.97
N ARG A 458 -7.43 30.65 19.29
CA ARG A 458 -8.69 30.86 20.03
C ARG A 458 -9.91 30.23 19.34
N GLU A 459 -9.89 30.14 18.01
CA GLU A 459 -10.96 29.48 17.24
C GLU A 459 -10.88 27.97 17.41
N GLN A 460 -9.68 27.39 17.33
CA GLN A 460 -9.44 25.96 17.54
C GLN A 460 -9.80 25.53 18.96
N GLU A 461 -9.52 26.33 19.98
CA GLU A 461 -9.96 26.04 21.36
C GLU A 461 -11.49 25.94 21.46
N LYS A 462 -12.22 26.88 20.85
CA LYS A 462 -13.70 26.84 20.81
C LYS A 462 -14.21 25.62 20.03
N ASP A 463 -13.50 25.21 19.01
CA ASP A 463 -13.83 24.04 18.21
C ASP A 463 -13.67 22.74 19.00
N VAL A 464 -12.70 22.67 19.93
CA VAL A 464 -12.59 21.54 20.89
C VAL A 464 -13.87 21.40 21.71
N ASP A 465 -14.28 22.47 22.40
CA ASP A 465 -15.45 22.45 23.29
C ASP A 465 -16.73 22.09 22.53
N LYS A 466 -16.95 22.70 21.36
CA LYS A 466 -18.11 22.44 20.50
C LYS A 466 -18.16 21.01 19.99
N LEU A 467 -17.01 20.45 19.59
CA LEU A 467 -16.97 19.10 19.07
C LEU A 467 -17.24 18.08 20.18
N LEU A 468 -16.57 18.22 21.33
CA LEU A 468 -16.71 17.26 22.42
C LEU A 468 -18.13 17.26 22.99
N THR A 469 -18.77 18.43 23.10
CA THR A 469 -20.19 18.52 23.47
C THR A 469 -21.14 17.93 22.42
N ARG A 470 -20.82 18.05 21.12
CA ARG A 470 -21.59 17.40 20.03
C ARG A 470 -21.50 15.87 20.09
N LEU A 471 -20.32 15.34 20.42
CA LEU A 471 -20.07 13.89 20.48
C LEU A 471 -20.59 13.26 21.78
N ALA A 472 -20.87 14.06 22.79
CA ALA A 472 -21.50 13.63 24.03
C ALA A 472 -23.01 13.38 23.84
N SER A 473 -23.59 12.55 24.71
CA SER A 473 -25.05 12.55 24.91
C SER A 473 -25.49 13.90 25.50
N ARG A 474 -26.78 14.25 25.34
CA ARG A 474 -27.30 15.52 25.87
C ARG A 474 -27.14 15.61 27.38
N GLU A 475 -27.25 14.47 28.05
CA GLU A 475 -27.13 14.32 29.50
C GLU A 475 -25.67 14.40 29.96
N GLU A 476 -24.71 13.88 29.18
CA GLU A 476 -23.29 13.86 29.55
C GLU A 476 -22.51 15.10 29.09
N ALA A 477 -23.07 15.99 28.26
CA ALA A 477 -22.34 17.13 27.70
C ALA A 477 -21.69 18.05 28.76
N HIS A 478 -22.40 18.32 29.87
CA HIS A 478 -21.86 19.09 30.98
C HIS A 478 -20.75 18.34 31.74
N VAL A 479 -20.89 17.03 31.89
CA VAL A 479 -19.88 16.16 32.52
C VAL A 479 -18.60 16.15 31.68
N VAL A 480 -18.73 16.04 30.35
CA VAL A 480 -17.59 16.09 29.41
C VAL A 480 -16.83 17.40 29.54
N LEU A 481 -17.52 18.53 29.67
CA LEU A 481 -16.86 19.83 29.87
C LEU A 481 -16.15 19.93 31.23
N MET A 482 -16.76 19.41 32.30
CA MET A 482 -16.10 19.37 33.62
C MET A 482 -14.85 18.49 33.60
N GLU A 483 -14.96 17.30 33.03
CA GLU A 483 -13.85 16.37 32.83
C GLU A 483 -12.76 16.97 31.93
N LEU A 484 -13.12 17.71 30.88
CA LEU A 484 -12.15 18.40 30.02
C LEU A 484 -11.37 19.49 30.77
N MET A 485 -12.04 20.26 31.63
CA MET A 485 -11.38 21.26 32.46
C MET A 485 -10.41 20.62 33.46
N LYS A 486 -10.80 19.49 34.05
CA LYS A 486 -9.92 18.68 34.89
C LYS A 486 -8.70 18.17 34.12
N TRP A 487 -8.91 17.61 32.93
CA TRP A 487 -7.82 17.15 32.03
C TRP A 487 -6.85 18.28 31.68
N ARG A 488 -7.39 19.47 31.37
CA ARG A 488 -6.59 20.66 31.07
C ARG A 488 -5.70 21.11 32.23
N SER A 489 -6.14 20.94 33.48
CA SER A 489 -5.39 21.36 34.68
C SER A 489 -4.45 20.30 35.24
N GLU A 490 -4.86 19.02 35.19
CA GLU A 490 -4.13 17.92 35.83
C GLU A 490 -3.23 17.18 34.85
N GLY A 491 -3.68 17.01 33.60
CA GLY A 491 -2.97 16.27 32.56
C GLY A 491 -2.72 14.81 32.92
N LEU A 492 -1.56 14.29 32.53
CA LEU A 492 -1.14 12.92 32.78
C LEU A 492 0.08 12.86 33.69
N ASP A 493 0.15 11.79 34.49
CA ASP A 493 1.33 11.49 35.29
C ASP A 493 2.59 11.37 34.40
N PRO A 494 3.74 11.94 34.82
CA PRO A 494 4.97 11.93 34.04
C PRO A 494 5.44 10.54 33.60
N LEU A 495 5.25 9.49 34.42
CA LEU A 495 5.70 8.14 34.09
C LEU A 495 4.91 7.58 32.89
N TYR A 496 3.58 7.72 32.91
CA TYR A 496 2.72 7.27 31.81
C TYR A 496 2.92 8.15 30.57
N ALA A 497 3.07 9.46 30.72
CA ALA A 497 3.31 10.36 29.60
C ALA A 497 4.63 10.02 28.88
N GLN A 498 5.70 9.76 29.62
CA GLN A 498 6.98 9.33 29.04
C GLN A 498 6.89 7.97 28.36
N ALA A 499 6.12 7.03 28.91
CA ALA A 499 5.90 5.73 28.27
C ALA A 499 5.16 5.87 26.92
N VAL A 500 4.12 6.71 26.86
CA VAL A 500 3.39 6.99 25.60
C VAL A 500 4.29 7.70 24.58
N GLN A 501 5.11 8.66 25.03
CA GLN A 501 5.97 9.47 24.16
C GLN A 501 7.31 8.81 23.83
N MET A 502 7.57 7.60 24.34
CA MET A 502 8.80 6.87 24.08
C MET A 502 8.96 6.63 22.58
N LYS A 503 10.12 7.02 22.04
CA LYS A 503 10.46 6.77 20.63
C LYS A 503 11.59 5.77 20.54
N GLN A 504 11.51 4.90 19.54
CA GLN A 504 12.54 3.94 19.19
C GLN A 504 12.91 4.11 17.72
N ARG A 505 14.14 3.75 17.39
CA ARG A 505 14.62 3.78 16.01
C ARG A 505 14.03 2.60 15.27
N ASP A 506 13.28 2.88 14.22
CA ASP A 506 12.76 1.87 13.32
C ASP A 506 13.95 1.15 12.63
N PRO A 507 14.03 -0.19 12.69
CA PRO A 507 15.16 -0.94 12.13
C PRO A 507 15.19 -0.90 10.59
N VAL A 508 14.04 -0.69 9.93
CA VAL A 508 13.92 -0.66 8.47
C VAL A 508 14.13 0.76 7.94
N THR A 509 13.42 1.74 8.52
CA THR A 509 13.45 3.12 7.99
C THR A 509 14.54 3.98 8.64
N GLY A 510 15.10 3.56 9.77
CA GLY A 510 16.07 4.32 10.55
C GLY A 510 15.49 5.58 11.24
N LYS A 511 14.20 5.88 11.04
CA LYS A 511 13.49 7.03 11.63
C LYS A 511 13.06 6.73 13.08
N MET A 512 12.94 7.77 13.90
CA MET A 512 12.42 7.63 15.27
C MET A 512 10.89 7.55 15.26
N LYS A 513 10.33 6.39 15.64
CA LYS A 513 8.88 6.16 15.72
C LYS A 513 8.44 5.93 17.16
N VAL A 514 7.15 6.15 17.44
CA VAL A 514 6.55 5.85 18.74
C VAL A 514 6.70 4.35 19.01
N ALA A 515 7.27 4.01 20.17
CA ALA A 515 7.58 2.63 20.53
C ALA A 515 6.33 1.75 20.63
N ASN A 516 5.26 2.30 21.20
CA ASN A 516 3.98 1.61 21.33
C ASN A 516 2.84 2.54 20.89
N PRO A 517 2.40 2.44 19.62
CA PRO A 517 1.34 3.28 19.06
C PRO A 517 -0.02 3.17 19.75
N LEU A 518 -0.29 2.09 20.49
CA LEU A 518 -1.57 1.86 21.17
C LEU A 518 -1.60 2.48 22.58
N SER A 519 -0.46 2.92 23.11
CA SER A 519 -0.34 3.42 24.49
C SER A 519 -1.30 4.56 24.80
N SER A 520 -1.48 5.50 23.86
CA SER A 520 -2.42 6.62 24.04
C SER A 520 -3.84 6.14 24.36
N ARG A 521 -4.34 5.14 23.62
CA ARG A 521 -5.64 4.53 23.88
C ARG A 521 -5.65 3.78 25.21
N LEU A 522 -4.64 2.94 25.45
CA LEU A 522 -4.58 2.11 26.65
C LEU A 522 -4.57 2.95 27.94
N VAL A 523 -3.88 4.10 27.93
CA VAL A 523 -3.87 5.04 29.07
C VAL A 523 -5.28 5.58 29.35
N TRP A 524 -6.05 5.95 28.32
CA TRP A 524 -7.45 6.36 28.49
C TRP A 524 -8.34 5.23 29.04
N GLU A 525 -8.06 3.99 28.68
CA GLU A 525 -8.86 2.82 29.11
C GLU A 525 -8.48 2.30 30.50
N THR A 526 -7.27 2.57 30.97
CA THR A 526 -6.72 1.93 32.20
C THR A 526 -6.29 2.92 33.28
N CYS A 527 -5.60 4.00 32.92
CA CYS A 527 -5.02 4.94 33.88
C CYS A 527 -5.95 6.14 34.18
N LEU A 528 -6.82 6.48 33.24
CA LEU A 528 -7.70 7.66 33.30
C LEU A 528 -9.17 7.30 33.53
N THR A 529 -9.43 6.24 34.31
CA THR A 529 -10.78 5.69 34.53
C THR A 529 -11.76 6.65 35.22
N GLU A 530 -11.24 7.69 35.87
CA GLU A 530 -12.01 8.79 36.44
C GLU A 530 -12.66 9.70 35.38
N PHE A 531 -12.17 9.68 34.14
CA PHE A 531 -12.74 10.43 33.01
C PHE A 531 -13.72 9.55 32.23
N LYS A 532 -14.94 9.39 32.73
CA LYS A 532 -15.88 8.39 32.20
C LYS A 532 -16.49 8.81 30.87
N SER A 533 -16.96 10.04 30.75
CA SER A 533 -17.65 10.49 29.54
C SER A 533 -16.67 11.04 28.51
N LEU A 534 -15.66 11.79 28.95
CA LEU A 534 -14.57 12.29 28.11
C LEU A 534 -13.71 11.14 27.60
N GLY A 535 -13.38 10.15 28.44
CA GLY A 535 -12.57 9.00 28.05
C GLY A 535 -13.20 8.20 26.89
N LYS A 536 -14.53 7.98 26.92
CA LYS A 536 -15.27 7.35 25.82
C LYS A 536 -15.12 8.12 24.49
N ILE A 537 -15.14 9.45 24.55
CA ILE A 537 -14.96 10.29 23.36
C ILE A 537 -13.50 10.28 22.91
N ALA A 538 -12.55 10.39 23.85
CA ALA A 538 -11.13 10.40 23.58
C ALA A 538 -10.68 9.14 22.82
N VAL A 539 -11.00 7.94 23.33
CA VAL A 539 -10.62 6.68 22.67
C VAL A 539 -11.18 6.56 21.24
N ARG A 540 -12.37 7.12 20.99
CA ARG A 540 -13.01 7.13 19.68
C ARG A 540 -12.44 8.19 18.74
N LEU A 541 -11.89 9.28 19.27
CA LEU A 541 -11.39 10.38 18.46
C LEU A 541 -9.91 10.18 18.09
N ILE A 542 -9.08 9.78 19.06
CA ILE A 542 -7.63 9.67 18.86
C ILE A 542 -7.24 8.53 17.93
N PHE A 543 -8.07 7.48 17.78
CA PHE A 543 -7.79 6.37 16.86
C PHE A 543 -8.14 6.68 15.39
N LEU A 544 -8.89 7.76 15.11
CA LEU A 544 -9.33 8.04 13.75
C LEU A 544 -8.12 8.30 12.85
N HIS A 545 -8.03 7.59 11.74
CA HIS A 545 -7.03 7.83 10.72
C HIS A 545 -7.36 9.08 9.92
N ALA A 546 -6.29 9.78 9.52
CA ALA A 546 -6.34 10.97 8.69
C ALA A 546 -6.24 10.67 7.18
N THR A 547 -6.03 9.41 6.80
CA THR A 547 -5.85 8.98 5.40
C THR A 547 -6.85 7.90 4.99
N SER A 548 -7.28 7.94 3.72
CA SER A 548 -8.18 6.95 3.10
C SER A 548 -7.43 5.75 2.51
N CYS A 549 -6.13 5.88 2.23
CA CYS A 549 -5.29 4.84 1.64
C CYS A 549 -4.86 3.83 2.71
N GLY A 550 -5.38 2.60 2.63
CA GLY A 550 -4.96 1.48 3.48
C GLY A 550 -4.14 0.41 2.75
N PHE A 551 -4.24 0.36 1.42
CA PHE A 551 -3.64 -0.67 0.57
C PHE A 551 -3.47 -0.14 -0.86
N LYS A 552 -2.26 -0.32 -1.42
CA LYS A 552 -1.99 -0.12 -2.85
C LYS A 552 -2.31 -1.42 -3.59
N SER A 553 -3.39 -1.37 -4.38
CA SER A 553 -3.72 -2.44 -5.32
C SER A 553 -2.94 -2.22 -6.60
N ASN A 554 -2.43 -3.29 -7.22
CA ASN A 554 -1.77 -3.19 -8.52
C ASN A 554 -2.79 -2.69 -9.57
N TRP A 555 -2.69 -1.41 -9.95
CA TRP A 555 -3.65 -0.73 -10.83
C TRP A 555 -3.70 -1.36 -12.22
N SER A 556 -2.57 -1.92 -12.67
CA SER A 556 -2.45 -2.64 -13.94
C SER A 556 -3.37 -3.87 -14.01
N PHE A 557 -3.51 -4.60 -12.90
CA PHE A 557 -4.41 -5.74 -12.78
C PHE A 557 -5.88 -5.31 -12.77
N MET A 558 -6.22 -4.26 -12.02
CA MET A 558 -7.57 -3.71 -11.99
C MET A 558 -8.03 -3.19 -13.36
N ARG A 559 -7.11 -2.58 -14.12
CA ARG A 559 -7.36 -2.13 -15.49
C ARG A 559 -7.69 -3.31 -16.42
N LYS A 560 -6.93 -4.42 -16.33
CA LYS A 560 -7.18 -5.66 -17.09
C LYS A 560 -8.55 -6.29 -16.79
N ILE A 561 -9.02 -6.19 -15.54
CA ILE A 561 -10.36 -6.64 -15.14
C ILE A 561 -11.45 -5.70 -15.68
N SER A 562 -11.23 -4.38 -15.60
CA SER A 562 -12.17 -3.37 -16.12
C SER A 562 -12.34 -3.41 -17.65
N ALA A 563 -11.36 -3.94 -18.38
CA ALA A 563 -11.47 -4.16 -19.83
C ALA A 563 -12.38 -5.35 -20.20
N ASN A 564 -12.65 -6.27 -19.27
CA ASN A 564 -13.39 -7.51 -19.52
C ASN A 564 -14.71 -7.61 -18.72
N LYS A 565 -15.48 -6.52 -18.65
CA LYS A 565 -16.76 -6.43 -17.92
C LYS A 565 -17.84 -7.43 -18.37
N HIS A 566 -17.64 -8.11 -19.49
CA HIS A 566 -18.67 -8.96 -20.09
C HIS A 566 -18.85 -10.31 -19.37
N SER A 567 -17.93 -10.72 -18.48
CA SER A 567 -18.07 -11.95 -17.69
C SER A 567 -18.27 -11.67 -16.20
N ARG A 568 -19.51 -11.86 -15.71
CA ARG A 568 -19.86 -11.75 -14.29
C ARG A 568 -19.05 -12.70 -13.40
N VAL A 569 -18.77 -13.91 -13.89
CA VAL A 569 -18.00 -14.93 -13.17
C VAL A 569 -16.53 -14.52 -13.04
N ALA A 570 -15.95 -13.93 -14.10
CA ALA A 570 -14.58 -13.43 -14.04
C ALA A 570 -14.42 -12.26 -13.04
N LEU A 571 -15.41 -11.37 -13.01
CA LEU A 571 -15.44 -10.26 -12.06
C LEU A 571 -15.53 -10.74 -10.60
N GLU A 572 -16.38 -11.72 -10.33
CA GLU A 572 -16.52 -12.31 -8.99
C GLU A 572 -15.22 -12.97 -8.53
N ARG A 573 -14.56 -13.77 -9.40
CA ARG A 573 -13.26 -14.37 -9.09
C ARG A 573 -12.19 -13.31 -8.81
N ALA A 574 -12.13 -12.27 -9.63
CA ALA A 574 -11.20 -11.16 -9.44
C ALA A 574 -11.42 -10.46 -8.09
N GLN A 575 -12.68 -10.20 -7.71
CA GLN A 575 -13.01 -9.61 -6.40
C GLN A 575 -12.54 -10.48 -5.24
N LYS A 576 -12.68 -11.82 -5.34
CA LYS A 576 -12.17 -12.76 -4.32
C LYS A 576 -10.65 -12.71 -4.21
N MET A 577 -9.92 -12.71 -5.33
CA MET A 577 -8.46 -12.58 -5.34
C MET A 577 -7.99 -11.26 -4.73
N ILE A 578 -8.62 -10.14 -5.10
CA ILE A 578 -8.33 -8.81 -4.54
C ILE A 578 -8.54 -8.81 -3.03
N TYR A 579 -9.62 -9.45 -2.56
CA TYR A 579 -9.92 -9.55 -1.14
C TYR A 579 -8.81 -10.28 -0.38
N ILE A 580 -8.37 -11.45 -0.88
CA ILE A 580 -7.29 -12.25 -0.27
C ILE A 580 -5.99 -11.44 -0.26
N ALA A 581 -5.60 -10.87 -1.41
CA ALA A 581 -4.38 -10.08 -1.52
C ALA A 581 -4.37 -8.85 -0.62
N ALA A 582 -5.52 -8.17 -0.50
CA ALA A 582 -5.63 -7.01 0.37
C ALA A 582 -5.39 -7.37 1.84
N HIS A 583 -5.91 -8.51 2.31
CA HIS A 583 -5.69 -8.96 3.68
C HIS A 583 -4.24 -9.37 3.93
N ALA A 584 -3.63 -10.14 3.02
CA ALA A 584 -2.24 -10.53 3.15
C ALA A 584 -1.29 -9.33 3.21
N LYS A 585 -1.49 -8.28 2.38
CA LYS A 585 -0.67 -7.07 2.47
C LYS A 585 -0.95 -6.24 3.73
N LEU A 586 -2.21 -6.21 4.20
CA LEU A 586 -2.55 -5.50 5.44
C LEU A 586 -1.92 -6.16 6.69
N GLU A 587 -1.68 -7.46 6.65
CA GLU A 587 -1.00 -8.23 7.69
C GLU A 587 0.53 -8.13 7.59
N ARG A 588 1.08 -8.09 6.38
CA ARG A 588 2.54 -7.99 6.09
C ARG A 588 3.12 -6.57 6.17
N ARG A 589 2.66 -5.69 7.06
CA ARG A 589 3.15 -4.29 7.14
C ARG A 589 4.67 -4.11 7.28
N ASP A 590 5.43 -5.19 7.46
CA ASP A 590 6.89 -5.19 7.58
C ASP A 590 7.68 -5.49 6.28
N PHE A 591 7.06 -5.90 5.15
CA PHE A 591 7.83 -6.40 3.98
C PHE A 591 7.45 -5.88 2.57
N SER A 592 6.48 -4.98 2.39
CA SER A 592 5.93 -4.70 1.05
C SER A 592 6.68 -3.69 0.16
N SER A 593 7.89 -3.23 0.53
CA SER A 593 8.59 -2.15 -0.21
C SER A 593 9.39 -2.64 -1.42
N GLU A 594 9.95 -3.85 -1.37
CA GLU A 594 10.92 -4.33 -2.39
C GLU A 594 10.20 -4.94 -3.60
N GLU A 595 9.23 -5.84 -3.38
CA GLU A 595 8.53 -6.55 -4.46
C GLU A 595 7.68 -5.65 -5.37
N GLU A 596 7.10 -4.57 -4.83
CA GLU A 596 6.35 -3.59 -5.63
C GLU A 596 7.27 -2.72 -6.49
N LYS A 597 8.46 -2.36 -5.99
CA LYS A 597 9.47 -1.61 -6.76
C LYS A 597 10.03 -2.43 -7.92
N ASP A 598 10.29 -3.72 -7.69
CA ASP A 598 10.80 -4.60 -8.75
C ASP A 598 9.75 -4.81 -9.84
N ALA A 599 8.48 -5.03 -9.49
CA ALA A 599 7.40 -5.17 -10.46
C ALA A 599 7.19 -3.89 -11.30
N GLU A 600 7.38 -2.71 -10.72
CA GLU A 600 7.33 -1.42 -11.43
C GLU A 600 8.55 -1.20 -12.34
N LEU A 601 9.75 -1.62 -11.90
CA LEU A 601 10.98 -1.60 -12.70
C LEU A 601 10.85 -2.44 -13.98
N PHE A 602 10.21 -3.61 -13.90
CA PHE A 602 9.96 -4.47 -15.06
C PHE A 602 8.81 -3.95 -15.96
N ALA A 603 7.85 -3.21 -15.42
CA ALA A 603 6.81 -2.56 -16.22
C ALA A 603 7.35 -1.40 -17.08
N LEU A 604 8.42 -0.73 -16.63
CA LEU A 604 9.09 0.35 -17.35
C LEU A 604 9.95 -0.13 -18.54
N SER A 605 10.38 -1.40 -18.54
CA SER A 605 11.24 -1.98 -19.59
C SER A 605 10.46 -2.73 -20.67
N GLY A 606 9.17 -3.00 -20.47
CA GLY A 606 8.32 -3.76 -21.40
C GLY A 606 7.51 -2.89 -22.36
N SER A 607 8.16 -2.33 -23.38
CA SER A 607 7.48 -1.85 -24.59
C SER A 607 7.10 -3.04 -25.48
N GLU A 608 6.07 -3.81 -25.11
CA GLU A 608 5.43 -4.76 -26.02
C GLU A 608 3.90 -4.64 -25.92
N ASP A 609 3.39 -3.62 -26.61
CA ASP A 609 1.99 -3.54 -27.05
C ASP A 609 1.79 -4.63 -28.12
N GLY A 610 1.50 -5.86 -27.71
CA GLY A 610 1.49 -6.96 -28.67
C GLY A 610 1.23 -8.39 -28.18
N MET A 611 0.56 -8.64 -27.05
CA MET A 611 0.03 -9.99 -26.77
C MET A 611 -1.25 -9.95 -25.95
N LEU A 612 -2.39 -9.78 -26.63
CA LEU A 612 -3.73 -9.85 -26.04
C LEU A 612 -4.69 -10.57 -26.98
N ALA A 613 -4.87 -11.87 -26.76
CA ALA A 613 -6.14 -12.60 -26.89
C ALA A 613 -5.90 -14.08 -26.58
N ASP A 614 -5.96 -14.51 -25.30
CA ASP A 614 -6.09 -15.95 -25.01
C ASP A 614 -6.62 -16.30 -23.59
N VAL A 615 -7.28 -15.36 -22.91
CA VAL A 615 -7.91 -15.63 -21.59
C VAL A 615 -9.44 -15.50 -21.61
N TYR A 616 -10.05 -15.16 -22.76
CA TYR A 616 -11.51 -14.96 -22.86
C TYR A 616 -12.20 -15.74 -23.98
N ALA A 617 -11.48 -16.61 -24.70
CA ALA A 617 -12.13 -17.55 -25.60
C ALA A 617 -12.63 -18.77 -24.80
N ASP A 618 -13.91 -19.08 -25.00
CA ASP A 618 -14.64 -20.30 -24.63
C ASP A 618 -15.56 -20.19 -23.40
N ALA A 619 -16.69 -19.51 -23.61
CA ALA A 619 -17.97 -20.09 -23.21
C ALA A 619 -18.43 -21.03 -24.34
N PRO A 620 -18.81 -22.29 -24.07
CA PRO A 620 -19.48 -23.09 -25.08
C PRO A 620 -20.82 -22.43 -25.40
N LEU A 621 -21.04 -22.12 -26.68
CA LEU A 621 -22.38 -21.81 -27.20
C LEU A 621 -23.27 -23.04 -26.98
N VAL A 622 -24.16 -22.95 -25.99
CA VAL A 622 -25.48 -23.60 -26.01
C VAL A 622 -26.51 -22.59 -25.54
#